data_AF-A0A8T4ZZC3-F1
#
_entry.id   AF-A0A8T4ZZC3-F1
#
_cell.length_a   1.000
_cell.length_b   1.000
_cell.length_c   1.000
_cell.angle_alpha   90.00
_cell.angle_beta   90.00
_cell.angle_gamma   90.00
#
_symmetry.space_group_name_H-M   'P 1'
#
loop_
_entity.id
_entity.type
_entity.pdbx_description
1 polymer ?
#
loop_
_entity_poly.entity_id
_entity_poly.type
_entity_poly.pdbx_seq_one_letter_code
_entity_poly.pdbx_strand_id
1 'polypeptide(L)' 'RNDTNPDFMHNKVMIIDGEIVFTGSYNWSKSAEEDNDENLVIIKSMEIAETYEEKFEEIWNKGV' A
#
# COMPACT_ATOMS: atom_id res chain seq x y z
N ARG A 1 13.71 -1.77 -9.62
CA ARG A 1 12.38 -1.22 -10.01
C ARG A 1 12.50 0.28 -9.94
N ASN A 2 12.10 1.01 -10.98
CA ASN A 2 12.19 2.47 -10.98
C ASN A 2 10.81 3.05 -10.63
N ASP A 3 10.60 3.35 -9.35
CA ASP A 3 9.32 3.86 -8.83
C ASP A 3 9.18 5.38 -9.01
N THR A 4 10.05 5.99 -9.81
CA THR A 4 9.98 7.43 -10.14
C THR A 4 9.05 7.73 -11.31
N ASN A 5 8.43 6.72 -11.93
CA ASN A 5 7.50 6.96 -13.02
C ASN A 5 6.10 7.29 -12.45
N PRO A 6 5.63 8.54 -12.57
CA PRO A 6 4.34 8.95 -12.03
C PRO A 6 3.15 8.29 -12.74
N ASP A 7 3.34 7.73 -13.94
CA ASP A 7 2.27 7.08 -14.71
C ASP A 7 1.91 5.68 -14.18
N PHE A 8 2.70 5.12 -13.26
CA PHE A 8 2.45 3.80 -12.68
C PHE A 8 2.29 3.88 -11.16
N MET A 9 1.06 3.62 -10.70
CA MET A 9 0.80 3.43 -9.27
C MET A 9 1.33 2.05 -8.84
N HIS A 10 2.36 2.04 -7.98
CA HIS A 10 3.01 0.80 -7.50
C HIS A 10 2.87 0.57 -5.99
N ASN A 11 2.06 1.37 -5.28
CA ASN A 11 1.80 1.13 -3.87
C ASN A 11 1.01 -0.16 -3.68
N LYS A 12 1.48 -1.04 -2.79
CA LYS A 12 0.68 -2.14 -2.26
C LYS A 12 0.41 -1.83 -0.80
N VAL A 13 -0.73 -1.19 -0.54
CA VAL A 13 -1.13 -0.75 0.79
C VAL A 13 -2.58 -1.14 1.06
N MET A 14 -2.87 -1.59 2.27
CA MET A 14 -4.23 -1.71 2.81
C MET A 14 -4.26 -1.05 4.19
N ILE A 15 -5.28 -0.23 4.43
CA ILE A 15 -5.53 0.45 5.69
C ILE A 15 -6.85 -0.08 6.24
N ILE A 16 -6.87 -0.51 7.49
CA ILE A 16 -8.05 -1.07 8.15
C ILE A 16 -8.42 -0.19 9.33
N ASP A 17 -9.63 0.36 9.27
CA ASP A 17 -10.30 1.15 10.32
C ASP A 17 -9.49 2.33 10.88
N GLY A 18 -8.51 2.87 10.13
CA GLY A 18 -7.63 3.93 10.61
C GLY A 18 -6.64 3.50 11.70
N GLU A 19 -6.42 2.19 11.87
CA GLU A 19 -5.60 1.67 12.97
C GLU A 19 -4.47 0.72 12.52
N ILE A 20 -4.68 0.00 11.41
CA ILE A 20 -3.75 -1.03 10.94
C ILE A 20 -3.37 -0.78 9.48
N VAL A 21 -2.07 -0.81 9.19
CA VAL A 21 -1.54 -0.73 7.83
C VAL A 21 -0.83 -2.02 7.46
N PHE A 22 -1.19 -2.54 6.30
CA PHE A 22 -0.49 -3.62 5.62
C PHE A 22 0.27 -3.01 4.44
N THR A 23 1.57 -3.25 4.36
CA THR A 23 2.41 -2.75 3.26
C THR A 23 3.59 -3.67 2.99
N GLY A 24 4.23 -3.53 1.84
CA GLY A 24 5.39 -4.33 1.46
C GLY A 24 5.49 -4.52 -0.04
N SER A 25 6.16 -5.59 -0.46
CA SER A 25 6.29 -5.96 -1.87
C SER A 25 5.08 -6.73 -2.41
N TYR A 26 4.31 -7.36 -1.49
CA TYR A 26 3.19 -8.26 -1.79
C TYR A 26 2.09 -7.58 -2.62
N ASN A 27 1.86 -8.10 -3.83
CA ASN A 27 0.69 -7.74 -4.64
C ASN A 27 -0.45 -8.69 -4.29
N TRP A 28 -1.71 -8.23 -4.25
CA TRP A 28 -2.86 -9.12 -4.05
C TRP A 28 -3.17 -9.91 -5.33
N SER A 29 -2.30 -10.86 -5.67
CA SER A 29 -2.39 -11.70 -6.86
C SER A 29 -1.94 -13.12 -6.55
N LYS A 30 -2.47 -14.08 -7.31
CA LYS A 30 -2.14 -15.51 -7.15
C LYS A 30 -0.64 -15.79 -7.19
N SER A 31 0.10 -15.14 -8.09
CA SER A 31 1.55 -15.31 -8.21
C SER A 31 2.33 -14.79 -6.99
N ALA A 32 1.82 -13.76 -6.30
CA ALA A 32 2.46 -13.26 -5.09
C ALA A 32 2.25 -14.21 -3.91
N GLU A 33 1.14 -14.95 -3.93
CA GLU A 33 0.82 -15.96 -2.92
C GLU A 33 1.56 -17.28 -3.15
N GLU A 34 1.69 -17.72 -4.41
CA GLU A 34 2.14 -19.08 -4.74
C GLU A 34 3.59 -19.14 -5.27
N ASP A 35 4.06 -18.10 -5.96
CA ASP A 35 5.28 -18.19 -6.78
C ASP A 35 6.40 -17.23 -6.36
N ASN A 36 6.06 -16.04 -5.84
CA ASN A 36 7.05 -15.01 -5.52
C ASN A 36 7.45 -15.01 -4.04
N ASP A 37 8.72 -14.73 -3.78
CA ASP A 37 9.17 -14.33 -2.46
C ASP A 37 8.77 -12.87 -2.20
N GLU A 38 7.74 -12.67 -1.37
CA GLU A 38 7.19 -11.36 -1.04
C GLU A 38 7.31 -11.06 0.46
N ASN A 39 7.38 -9.78 0.82
CA ASN A 39 7.28 -9.34 2.21
C ASN A 39 5.94 -8.62 2.46
N LEU A 40 5.37 -8.89 3.63
CA LEU A 40 4.19 -8.19 4.15
C LEU A 40 4.48 -7.73 5.57
N VAL A 41 4.41 -6.41 5.78
CA VAL A 41 4.61 -5.75 7.05
C VAL A 41 3.26 -5.28 7.56
N ILE A 42 2.97 -5.63 8.81
CA ILE A 42 1.75 -5.22 9.51
C ILE A 42 2.14 -4.22 10.59
N ILE A 43 1.63 -3.00 10.49
CA ILE A 43 1.86 -1.92 11.44
C ILE A 43 0.54 -1.64 12.15
N LYS A 44 0.53 -1.73 13.48
CA LYS A 44 -0.63 -1.37 14.32
C LYS A 44 -0.32 -0.04 14.99
N SER A 45 -0.76 1.05 14.38
CA SER A 45 -0.54 2.41 14.88
C SER A 45 -1.50 3.37 14.18
N MET A 46 -2.31 4.08 14.95
CA MET A 46 -3.24 5.11 14.44
C MET A 46 -2.47 6.23 13.72
N GLU A 47 -1.33 6.67 14.26
CA GLU A 47 -0.51 7.74 13.66
C GLU A 47 0.02 7.36 12.26
N ILE A 48 0.47 6.11 12.11
CA ILE A 48 0.94 5.64 10.81
C ILE A 48 -0.24 5.42 9.87
N ALA A 49 -1.36 4.88 10.35
CA ALA A 49 -2.56 4.72 9.55
C ALA A 49 -3.06 6.06 9.01
N GLU A 50 -3.16 7.10 9.83
CA GLU A 50 -3.53 8.46 9.44
C GLU A 50 -2.61 8.99 8.32
N THR A 51 -1.29 8.83 8.47
CA THR A 51 -0.33 9.24 7.43
C THR A 51 -0.58 8.54 6.08
N TYR A 52 -0.93 7.25 6.10
CA TYR A 52 -1.25 6.50 4.88
C TYR A 52 -2.62 6.88 4.31
N GLU A 53 -3.61 7.21 5.15
CA GLU A 53 -4.94 7.66 4.72
C GLU A 53 -4.87 9.02 4.03
N GLU A 54 -4.14 9.98 4.61
CA GLU A 54 -3.91 11.28 3.98
C GLU A 54 -3.29 11.13 2.59
N LYS A 55 -2.32 10.22 2.45
CA LYS A 55 -1.71 9.95 1.15
C LYS A 55 -2.67 9.27 0.17
N PHE A 56 -3.50 8.36 0.66
CA PHE A 56 -4.55 7.73 -0.14
C PHE A 56 -5.54 8.77 -0.66
N GLU A 57 -6.04 9.64 0.21
CA GLU A 57 -6.96 10.73 -0.16
C GLU A 57 -6.34 11.69 -1.17
N GLU A 58 -5.06 12.05 -1.03
CA GLU A 58 -4.34 12.88 -2.01
C GLU A 58 -4.33 12.22 -3.41
N ILE A 59 -4.10 10.90 -3.48
CA ILE A 59 -4.08 10.15 -4.74
C ILE A 59 -5.50 10.00 -5.29
N TRP A 60 -6.47 9.67 -4.44
CA TRP A 60 -7.87 9.47 -4.82
C TRP A 60 -8.46 10.73 -5.45
N ASN A 61 -8.24 11.89 -4.83
CA ASN A 61 -8.72 13.17 -5.32
C ASN A 61 -8.03 13.63 -6.62
N LYS A 62 -6.88 13.07 -6.99
CA LYS A 62 -6.22 13.31 -8.30
C LYS A 62 -6.78 12.44 -9.42
N GLY A 63 -7.44 11.33 -9.09
CA GLY A 63 -8.03 10.40 -10.04
C GLY A 63 -9.48 10.71 -10.43
N VAL A 64 -10.09 11.74 -9.82
CA VAL A 64 -11.42 12.27 -10.15
C VAL A 64 -11.30 13.42 -11.16
#